data_AF-A0A1E3K371-F1
#
_entry.id   AF-A0A1E3K371-F1
#
_cell.length_a   1.000
_cell.length_b   1.000
_cell.length_c   1.000
_cell.angle_alpha   90.00
_cell.angle_beta   90.00
_cell.angle_gamma   90.00
#
_symmetry.space_group_name_H-M   'P 1'
#
loop_
_entity.id
_entity.type
_entity.pdbx_description
1 polymer ?
#
loop_
_entity_poly.entity_id
_entity_poly.type
_entity_poly.pdbx_seq_one_letter_code
_entity_poly.pdbx_strand_id
1 'polypeptide(L)'
;MLPSAARRSLAGLIPPKIATPGASSGTTSARTAQVIDFYSKLPKGAKPAAERAGGIRGRYFEGKNASGKPLVAAIGTLFLLGYTIDYNMHLKHHKNGHH
;
A
#
# COMPACT_ATOMS: atom_id res chain seq x y z
N MET A 1 -4.27 -13.25 9.65
CA MET A 1 -4.32 -12.31 10.79
C MET A 1 -5.31 -12.85 11.81
N LEU A 2 -4.88 -13.64 12.80
CA LEU A 2 -5.80 -14.25 13.77
C LEU A 2 -5.43 -13.85 15.22
N PRO A 3 -6.04 -12.78 15.77
CA PRO A 3 -5.98 -12.46 17.20
C PRO A 3 -7.36 -12.63 17.85
N SER A 4 -8.03 -13.78 17.65
CA SER A 4 -9.43 -13.97 18.07
C SER A 4 -9.55 -14.65 19.46
N ALA A 5 -8.72 -15.66 19.74
CA ALA A 5 -8.86 -16.45 20.98
C ALA A 5 -8.47 -15.66 22.24
N ALA A 6 -7.32 -15.00 22.23
CA ALA A 6 -6.86 -14.17 23.36
C ALA A 6 -7.74 -12.93 23.59
N ARG A 7 -8.33 -12.35 22.53
CA ARG A 7 -9.31 -11.26 22.68
C ARG A 7 -10.60 -11.71 23.33
N ARG A 8 -11.07 -12.93 23.02
CA ARG A 8 -12.33 -13.46 23.56
C ARG A 8 -12.21 -13.83 25.04
N SER A 9 -11.07 -14.33 25.51
CA SER A 9 -10.84 -14.58 26.94
C SER A 9 -10.75 -13.28 27.77
N LEU A 10 -10.27 -12.18 27.18
CA LEU A 10 -10.18 -10.87 27.82
C LEU A 10 -11.45 -10.01 27.66
N ALA A 11 -12.43 -10.45 26.86
CA ALA A 11 -13.63 -9.69 26.52
C ALA A 11 -14.57 -9.40 27.72
N GLY A 12 -14.44 -10.15 28.82
CA GLY A 12 -15.17 -9.92 30.07
C GLY A 12 -14.42 -9.07 31.10
N LEU A 13 -13.11 -8.85 30.92
CA LEU A 13 -12.27 -8.11 31.87
C LEU A 13 -12.25 -6.61 31.58
N ILE A 14 -12.43 -6.22 30.31
CA ILE A 14 -12.50 -4.82 29.89
C ILE A 14 -13.94 -4.58 29.42
N PRO A 15 -14.71 -3.70 30.10
CA PRO A 15 -16.08 -3.42 29.68
C PRO A 15 -16.09 -2.92 28.23
N PRO A 16 -17.01 -3.43 27.38
CA PRO A 16 -17.07 -3.04 25.98
C PRO A 16 -17.37 -1.55 25.87
N LYS A 17 -16.87 -0.91 24.81
CA LYS A 17 -17.12 0.51 24.56
C LYS A 17 -18.60 0.74 24.19
N ILE A 18 -19.45 0.94 25.19
CA ILE A 18 -20.90 1.18 25.03
C ILE A 18 -21.24 2.53 24.38
N ALA A 19 -20.29 3.47 24.35
CA ALA A 19 -20.45 4.80 23.74
C ALA A 19 -19.83 4.90 22.33
N THR A 20 -19.55 3.79 21.66
CA THR A 20 -19.13 3.81 20.24
C THR A 20 -20.36 3.72 19.34
N PRO A 21 -20.40 4.38 18.16
CA PRO A 21 -21.56 4.36 17.27
C PRO A 21 -22.05 2.94 16.91
N GLY A 22 -21.15 1.95 16.86
CA GLY A 22 -21.51 0.54 16.61
C GLY A 22 -22.05 -0.24 17.82
N ALA A 23 -22.13 0.36 19.01
CA ALA A 23 -22.53 -0.31 20.25
C ALA A 23 -24.02 -0.15 20.59
N SER A 24 -24.77 0.70 19.87
CA SER A 24 -26.23 0.76 20.01
C SER A 24 -26.90 -0.10 18.94
N SER A 25 -27.68 -1.09 19.37
CA SER A 25 -28.52 -1.89 18.48
C SER A 25 -29.87 -1.18 18.30
N GLY A 26 -30.11 -0.61 17.12
CA GLY A 26 -31.37 0.04 16.78
C GLY A 26 -31.29 0.91 15.53
N THR A 27 -32.44 1.25 14.96
CA THR A 27 -32.57 2.13 13.78
C THR A 27 -31.97 3.52 13.97
N THR A 28 -31.95 4.03 15.21
CA THR A 28 -31.27 5.29 15.57
C THR A 28 -29.77 5.21 15.33
N SER A 29 -29.13 4.07 15.58
CA SER A 29 -27.69 3.84 15.33
C SER A 29 -27.34 4.00 13.85
N ALA A 30 -28.16 3.41 12.97
CA ALA A 30 -27.97 3.49 11.53
C ALA A 30 -28.18 4.90 10.98
N ARG A 31 -29.20 5.64 11.47
CA ARG A 31 -29.44 7.04 11.08
C ARG A 31 -28.31 7.95 11.54
N THR A 32 -27.81 7.78 12.76
CA THR A 32 -26.66 8.55 13.26
C THR A 32 -25.40 8.24 12.46
N ALA A 33 -25.17 6.97 12.07
CA ALA A 33 -24.06 6.59 11.20
C ALA A 33 -24.15 7.26 9.82
N GLN A 34 -25.34 7.36 9.22
CA GLN A 34 -25.56 8.05 7.95
C GLN A 34 -25.27 9.55 8.03
N VAL A 35 -25.65 10.21 9.14
CA VAL A 35 -25.36 11.64 9.36
C VAL A 35 -23.87 11.86 9.55
N ILE A 36 -23.20 11.03 10.36
CA ILE A 36 -21.74 11.10 10.54
C ILE A 36 -21.02 10.84 9.21
N ASP A 37 -21.45 9.84 8.45
CA ASP A 37 -20.90 9.49 7.15
C ASP A 37 -21.06 10.64 6.14
N PHE A 38 -22.25 11.24 6.08
CA PHE A 38 -22.52 12.44 5.28
C PHE A 38 -21.53 13.56 5.63
N TYR A 39 -21.40 13.91 6.92
CA TYR A 39 -20.48 14.97 7.34
C TYR A 39 -19.00 14.61 7.13
N SER A 40 -18.65 13.34 7.22
CA SER A 40 -17.28 12.86 6.97
C SER A 40 -16.86 12.99 5.50
N LYS A 41 -17.84 12.88 4.59
CA LYS A 41 -17.70 12.87 3.14
C LYS A 41 -17.90 14.24 2.48
N LEU A 42 -18.20 15.30 3.25
CA LEU A 42 -18.20 16.66 2.67
C LEU A 42 -16.90 16.87 1.89
N PRO A 43 -16.93 17.57 0.74
CA PRO A 43 -15.74 17.86 -0.05
C PRO A 43 -14.74 18.66 0.80
N LYS A 44 -13.88 17.93 1.50
CA LYS A 44 -12.69 18.49 2.11
C LYS A 44 -11.84 18.95 0.93
N GLY A 45 -11.34 20.18 1.00
CA GLY A 45 -10.50 20.75 -0.06
C GLY A 45 -9.34 19.82 -0.43
N ALA A 46 -8.58 20.20 -1.47
CA ALA A 46 -7.54 19.34 -2.03
C ALA A 46 -6.67 18.69 -0.92
N LYS A 47 -6.59 17.35 -0.92
CA LYS A 47 -5.97 16.55 0.16
C LYS A 47 -4.66 17.16 0.68
N PRO A 48 -4.33 17.08 1.97
CA PRO A 48 -3.06 17.58 2.51
C PRO A 48 -1.88 17.12 1.65
N ALA A 49 -0.84 17.95 1.50
CA ALA A 49 0.35 17.59 0.73
C ALA A 49 1.02 16.30 1.23
N ALA A 50 0.85 15.97 2.52
CA ALA A 50 1.28 14.73 3.14
C ALA A 50 0.51 13.47 2.67
N GLU A 51 -0.72 13.62 2.18
CA GLU A 51 -1.55 12.51 1.66
C GLU A 51 -1.42 12.33 0.14
N ARG A 52 -0.80 13.29 -0.56
CA ARG A 52 -0.43 13.10 -1.96
C ARG A 52 0.79 12.20 -1.98
N ALA A 53 0.81 11.15 -2.81
CA ALA A 53 2.07 10.43 -2.97
C ALA A 53 3.14 11.37 -3.49
N GLY A 54 4.15 11.58 -2.66
CA GLY A 54 5.37 12.28 -3.04
C GLY A 54 6.30 11.36 -3.84
N GLY A 55 7.30 11.99 -4.46
CA GLY A 55 8.44 11.30 -5.07
C GLY A 55 8.10 10.41 -6.28
N ILE A 56 8.85 9.32 -6.43
CA ILE A 56 8.72 8.35 -7.54
C ILE A 56 7.33 7.71 -7.58
N ARG A 57 6.69 7.48 -6.43
CA ARG A 57 5.35 6.89 -6.35
C ARG A 57 4.29 7.81 -6.97
N GLY A 58 4.27 9.09 -6.60
CA GLY A 58 3.35 10.06 -7.18
C GLY A 58 3.59 10.38 -8.65
N ARG A 59 4.84 10.26 -9.11
CA ARG A 59 5.22 10.54 -10.50
C ARG A 59 4.91 9.42 -11.48
N TYR A 60 4.90 8.16 -11.02
CA TYR A 60 4.81 7.02 -11.94
C TYR A 60 3.76 5.97 -11.58
N PHE A 61 3.20 5.99 -10.36
CA PHE A 61 2.36 4.89 -9.86
C PHE A 61 0.97 5.33 -9.37
N GLU A 62 0.67 6.63 -9.31
CA GLU A 62 -0.62 7.12 -8.78
C GLU A 62 -1.35 8.09 -9.71
N GLY A 63 -2.68 8.00 -9.67
CA GLY A 63 -3.61 8.89 -10.36
C GLY A 63 -3.38 8.95 -11.87
N LYS A 64 -3.50 10.15 -12.43
CA LYS A 64 -3.29 10.43 -13.87
C LYS A 64 -1.88 10.16 -14.38
N ASN A 65 -0.91 9.99 -13.47
CA ASN A 65 0.50 9.73 -13.82
C ASN A 65 0.85 8.24 -13.73
N ALA A 66 -0.10 7.36 -13.42
CA ALA A 66 0.12 5.92 -13.40
C ALA A 66 0.57 5.47 -14.80
N SER A 67 1.80 4.98 -14.90
CA SER A 67 2.45 4.66 -16.16
C SER A 67 3.26 3.37 -16.05
N GLY A 68 3.38 2.64 -17.16
CA GLY A 68 4.22 1.44 -17.27
C GLY A 68 5.73 1.72 -17.36
N LYS A 69 6.14 2.99 -17.45
CA LYS A 69 7.56 3.42 -17.49
C LYS A 69 8.47 2.77 -16.44
N PRO A 70 8.12 2.74 -15.13
CA PRO A 70 8.94 2.07 -14.11
C PRO A 70 9.11 0.57 -14.35
N LEU A 71 8.14 -0.11 -14.97
CA LEU A 71 8.28 -1.52 -15.31
C LEU A 71 9.32 -1.73 -16.41
N VAL A 72 9.27 -0.90 -17.46
CA VAL A 72 10.27 -0.94 -18.54
C VAL A 72 11.66 -0.60 -18.02
N ALA A 73 11.76 0.40 -17.13
CA ALA A 73 13.02 0.76 -16.48
C ALA A 73 13.58 -0.40 -15.64
N ALA A 74 12.72 -1.13 -14.90
CA ALA A 74 13.13 -2.30 -14.13
C ALA A 74 13.66 -3.42 -15.03
N ILE A 75 12.97 -3.71 -16.13
CA ILE A 75 13.41 -4.71 -17.12
C ILE A 75 14.77 -4.32 -17.71
N GLY A 76 14.93 -3.09 -18.17
CA GLY A 76 16.20 -2.60 -18.72
C GLY A 76 17.34 -2.65 -17.71
N THR A 77 17.07 -2.30 -16.45
CA THR A 77 18.05 -2.39 -15.35
C THR A 77 18.49 -3.83 -15.11
N LEU A 78 17.56 -4.78 -15.14
CA LEU A 78 17.86 -6.20 -14.94
C LEU A 78 18.73 -6.76 -16.08
N PHE A 79 18.45 -6.39 -17.33
CA PHE A 79 19.28 -6.80 -18.46
C PHE A 79 20.70 -6.24 -18.40
N LEU A 80 20.85 -4.95 -18.07
CA LEU A 80 22.17 -4.33 -17.94
C LEU A 80 22.99 -4.96 -16.81
N LEU A 81 22.38 -5.17 -15.64
CA LEU A 81 23.05 -5.85 -14.53
C LEU A 81 23.41 -7.29 -14.90
N GLY A 82 22.48 -8.05 -15.48
CA GLY A 82 22.71 -9.42 -15.92
C GLY A 82 23.86 -9.51 -16.91
N TYR A 83 23.87 -8.66 -17.94
CA TYR A 83 24.96 -8.59 -18.91
C TYR A 83 26.30 -8.22 -18.26
N THR A 84 26.30 -7.30 -17.30
CA THR A 84 27.54 -6.92 -16.60
C THR A 84 28.11 -8.08 -15.78
N ILE A 85 27.24 -8.87 -15.15
CA ILE A 85 27.62 -10.08 -14.40
C ILE A 85 28.15 -11.15 -15.36
N ASP A 86 27.41 -11.44 -16.43
CA ASP A 86 27.79 -12.43 -17.44
C ASP A 86 29.10 -12.05 -18.13
N TYR A 87 29.30 -10.75 -18.40
CA TYR A 87 30.54 -10.24 -18.96
C TYR A 87 31.73 -10.47 -18.03
N ASN A 88 31.58 -10.18 -16.74
CA ASN A 88 32.67 -10.36 -15.77
C ASN A 88 32.96 -11.83 -15.47
N MET A 89 31.94 -12.69 -15.38
CA MET A 89 32.09 -14.08 -14.97
C MET A 89 32.43 -14.98 -16.16
N HIS A 90 31.79 -14.75 -17.30
CA HIS A 90 31.89 -15.58 -18.49
C HIS A 90 32.69 -14.86 -19.59
N LEU A 91 32.10 -13.87 -20.28
CA LEU A 91 32.63 -13.34 -21.57
C LEU A 91 34.08 -12.85 -21.49
N LYS A 92 34.49 -12.20 -20.40
CA LYS A 92 35.85 -11.65 -20.27
C LYS A 92 36.95 -12.71 -20.21
N HIS A 93 36.62 -13.95 -19.79
CA HIS A 93 37.59 -15.04 -19.65
C HIS A 93 37.67 -15.95 -20.89
N HIS A 94 36.86 -15.71 -21.92
CA HIS A 94 36.83 -16.51 -23.16
C HIS A 94 38.00 -16.30 -24.13
N LYS A 95 39.11 -15.72 -23.67
CA LYS A 95 40.29 -15.45 -24.51
C LYS A 95 41.46 -16.43 -24.32
N ASN A 96 41.27 -17.51 -23.55
CA ASN A 96 42.30 -18.52 -23.28
C ASN A 96 41.96 -19.94 -23.81
N GLY A 97 40.94 -20.08 -24.67
CA GLY A 97 40.63 -21.34 -25.37
C GLY A 97 41.34 -21.40 -26.72
N HIS A 98 42.20 -22.40 -26.91
CA HIS A 98 42.85 -22.74 -28.17
C HIS A 98 41.86 -22.80 -29.35
N HIS A 99 42.32 -22.36 -30.52
CA HIS A 99 41.77 -22.77 -31.82
C HIS A 99 41.82 -24.29 -31.97
#